data_AF-A0A2H0LXS1-F1
#
_entry.id   AF-A0A2H0LXS1-F1
#
_cell.length_a   1.000
_cell.length_b   1.000
_cell.length_c   1.000
_cell.angle_alpha   90.00
_cell.angle_beta   90.00
_cell.angle_gamma   90.00
#
_symmetry.space_group_name_H-M   'P 1'
#
loop_
_entity.id
_entity.type
_entity.pdbx_description
1 polymer ?
#
loop_
_entity_poly.entity_id
_entity_poly.type
_entity_poly.pdbx_seq_one_letter_code
_entity_poly.pdbx_strand_id
1 'polypeptide(L)'
;MKTLKLTLIIFLLTAMPCLAQNNGLLIDDLEGEISGGENGTVDFGSGGGSNVSVSADRNIKHSGEQSLKIDYEANYGGYMWIAKGFGLDAKNSTWLTHPDNINWKKYNAISFYVYGNNSKTKIAIDIKDNGNEMWRFIFTDEFRGWKQIVCPFTNFFARGDWQPSGADANGMLDLPIKSYQLEPLAGAKNTLYLDKVELINNQR
;
A
#
# COMPACT_ATOMS: atom_id res chain seq x y z
N MET A 1 52.56 44.34 -34.16
CA MET A 1 51.64 44.74 -33.07
C MET A 1 50.85 43.51 -32.64
N LYS A 2 50.82 43.21 -31.33
CA LYS A 2 50.40 41.92 -30.74
C LYS A 2 48.91 41.63 -30.99
N THR A 3 48.59 40.45 -31.50
CA THR A 3 47.22 39.93 -31.63
C THR A 3 46.74 39.41 -30.27
N LEU A 4 45.76 40.08 -29.68
CA LEU A 4 45.11 39.69 -28.43
C LEU A 4 44.07 38.60 -28.73
N LYS A 5 44.32 37.35 -28.31
CA LYS A 5 43.31 36.28 -28.37
C LYS A 5 42.38 36.43 -27.18
N LEU A 6 41.12 36.80 -27.44
CA LEU A 6 40.05 36.85 -26.45
C LEU A 6 39.47 35.43 -26.31
N THR A 7 39.82 34.72 -25.25
CA THR A 7 39.22 33.40 -24.93
C THR A 7 37.91 33.64 -24.19
N LEU A 8 36.78 33.38 -24.84
CA LEU A 8 35.45 33.41 -24.22
C LEU A 8 35.25 32.12 -23.42
N ILE A 9 35.28 32.21 -22.10
CA ILE A 9 34.98 31.07 -21.20
C ILE A 9 33.47 31.08 -20.97
N ILE A 10 32.77 30.14 -21.61
CA ILE A 10 31.33 29.93 -21.42
C ILE A 10 31.16 29.07 -20.16
N PHE A 11 30.73 29.69 -19.06
CA PHE A 11 30.27 28.96 -17.87
C PHE A 11 28.89 28.38 -18.17
N LEU A 12 28.84 27.09 -18.51
CA LEU A 12 27.60 26.34 -18.62
C LEU A 12 27.08 26.10 -17.19
N LEU A 13 26.13 26.92 -16.73
CA LEU A 13 25.36 26.61 -15.51
C LEU A 13 24.53 25.35 -15.80
N THR A 14 25.00 24.21 -15.31
CA THR A 14 24.18 23.01 -15.23
C THR A 14 23.13 23.25 -14.15
N ALA A 15 21.89 23.53 -14.56
CA ALA A 15 20.74 23.45 -13.67
C ALA A 15 20.67 22.01 -13.16
N MET A 16 21.09 21.78 -11.92
CA MET A 16 20.76 20.55 -11.22
C MET A 16 19.23 20.50 -11.13
N PRO A 17 18.56 19.47 -11.66
CA PRO A 17 17.18 19.25 -11.26
C PRO A 17 17.20 19.04 -9.75
N CYS A 18 16.59 19.98 -9.03
CA CYS A 18 16.26 19.79 -7.62
C CYS A 18 15.42 18.51 -7.57
N LEU A 19 16.01 17.42 -7.09
CA LEU A 19 15.27 16.21 -6.78
C LEU A 19 14.20 16.63 -5.79
N ALA A 20 12.94 16.63 -6.23
CA ALA A 20 11.81 16.84 -5.36
C ALA A 20 11.96 15.89 -4.18
N GLN A 21 12.12 16.46 -2.99
CA GLN A 21 12.22 15.69 -1.75
C GLN A 21 10.99 14.80 -1.70
N ASN A 22 11.19 13.48 -1.67
CA ASN A 22 10.11 12.51 -1.66
C ASN A 22 9.29 12.75 -0.38
N ASN A 23 8.14 13.41 -0.48
CA ASN A 23 7.29 13.83 0.64
C ASN A 23 6.50 12.64 1.25
N GLY A 24 7.03 11.43 1.12
CA GLY A 24 6.43 10.19 1.60
C GLY A 24 7.15 9.66 2.83
N LEU A 25 6.39 9.06 3.75
CA LEU A 25 6.89 8.22 4.82
C LEU A 25 6.65 6.77 4.45
N LEU A 26 7.74 6.03 4.27
CA LEU A 26 7.70 4.57 4.14
C LEU A 26 7.22 3.96 5.45
N ILE A 27 6.09 3.26 5.41
CA ILE A 27 5.51 2.57 6.57
C ILE A 27 5.69 1.06 6.50
N ASP A 28 5.83 0.48 5.31
CA ASP A 28 6.11 -0.94 5.13
C ASP A 28 6.89 -1.16 3.83
N ASP A 29 8.10 -1.69 3.94
CA ASP A 29 8.94 -2.07 2.80
C ASP A 29 8.81 -3.56 2.44
N LEU A 30 8.10 -4.34 3.27
CA LEU A 30 7.88 -5.77 3.09
C LEU A 30 9.17 -6.62 3.05
N GLU A 31 10.26 -6.12 3.65
CA GLU A 31 11.57 -6.80 3.68
C GLU A 31 11.71 -7.80 4.83
N GLY A 32 10.79 -7.78 5.79
CA GLY A 32 10.73 -8.74 6.89
C GLY A 32 10.27 -10.14 6.46
N GLU A 33 10.19 -11.07 7.41
CA GLU A 33 9.56 -12.37 7.16
C GLU A 33 8.12 -12.18 6.66
N ILE A 34 7.70 -12.99 5.68
CA ILE A 34 6.31 -13.07 5.21
C ILE A 34 5.75 -14.42 5.64
N SER A 35 4.94 -14.42 6.69
CA SER A 35 4.32 -15.64 7.25
C SER A 35 2.95 -15.37 7.84
N GLY A 36 2.11 -16.42 7.87
CA GLY A 36 0.76 -16.39 8.42
C GLY A 36 0.63 -17.05 9.78
N GLY A 37 -0.61 -17.10 10.28
CA GLY A 37 -0.96 -17.66 11.58
C GLY A 37 -0.82 -16.65 12.72
N GLU A 38 -1.17 -17.07 13.93
CA GLU A 38 -1.22 -16.20 15.12
C GLU A 38 0.13 -15.51 15.43
N ASN A 39 1.25 -16.19 15.15
CA ASN A 39 2.60 -15.62 15.30
C ASN A 39 3.19 -15.13 13.96
N GLY A 40 2.38 -15.01 12.92
CA GLY A 40 2.79 -14.53 11.61
C GLY A 40 2.97 -13.01 11.55
N THR A 41 3.47 -12.55 10.41
CA THR A 41 3.72 -11.13 10.10
C THR A 41 2.68 -10.52 9.15
N VAL A 42 1.84 -11.38 8.55
CA VAL A 42 0.72 -11.02 7.68
C VAL A 42 -0.52 -11.73 8.20
N ASP A 43 -1.57 -10.97 8.49
CA ASP A 43 -2.87 -11.50 8.85
C ASP A 43 -3.66 -11.75 7.55
N PHE A 44 -3.93 -13.00 7.23
CA PHE A 44 -4.69 -13.33 6.03
C PHE A 44 -5.59 -14.53 6.24
N GLY A 45 -6.66 -14.57 5.47
CA GLY A 45 -7.60 -15.68 5.45
C GLY A 45 -8.65 -15.50 4.36
N SER A 46 -9.50 -16.52 4.24
CA SER A 46 -10.57 -16.54 3.26
C SER A 46 -11.75 -17.39 3.73
N GLY A 47 -12.90 -17.18 3.09
CA GLY A 47 -14.12 -17.94 3.35
C GLY A 47 -15.01 -18.06 2.11
N GLY A 48 -16.11 -18.80 2.24
CA GLY A 48 -17.08 -19.01 1.15
C GLY A 48 -16.47 -19.69 -0.08
N GLY A 49 -15.59 -20.67 0.14
CA GLY A 49 -14.90 -21.42 -0.91
C GLY A 49 -13.77 -20.65 -1.61
N SER A 50 -13.49 -19.41 -1.22
CA SER A 50 -12.31 -18.67 -1.69
C SER A 50 -11.03 -19.16 -1.01
N ASN A 51 -9.90 -18.95 -1.66
CA ASN A 51 -8.58 -19.27 -1.10
C ASN A 51 -7.60 -18.12 -1.32
N VAL A 52 -6.69 -17.93 -0.37
CA VAL A 52 -5.58 -16.98 -0.48
C VAL A 52 -4.34 -17.50 0.24
N SER A 53 -3.18 -17.24 -0.33
CA SER A 53 -1.89 -17.50 0.31
C SER A 53 -0.92 -16.37 0.04
N VAL A 54 0.01 -16.15 0.98
CA VAL A 54 1.04 -15.13 0.87
C VAL A 54 2.43 -15.73 0.97
N SER A 55 3.39 -15.12 0.29
CA SER A 55 4.81 -15.48 0.36
C SER A 55 5.68 -14.28 -0.02
N ALA A 56 6.97 -14.36 0.30
CA ALA A 56 7.96 -13.40 -0.22
C ALA A 56 8.38 -13.80 -1.64
N ASP A 57 8.45 -12.84 -2.56
CA ASP A 57 9.02 -13.04 -3.91
C ASP A 57 10.25 -12.16 -4.12
N ARG A 58 11.37 -12.78 -4.51
CA ARG A 58 12.67 -12.09 -4.71
C ARG A 58 12.96 -11.70 -6.15
N ASN A 59 12.12 -12.15 -7.09
CA ASN A 59 12.27 -11.93 -8.53
C ASN A 59 11.36 -10.81 -9.02
N ILE A 60 10.10 -10.79 -8.58
CA ILE A 60 9.13 -9.74 -8.88
C ILE A 60 9.06 -8.81 -7.68
N LYS A 61 9.89 -7.76 -7.70
CA LYS A 61 9.95 -6.73 -6.65
C LYS A 61 10.11 -5.34 -7.26
N HIS A 62 9.67 -4.32 -6.53
CA HIS A 62 9.81 -2.92 -6.92
C HIS A 62 11.03 -2.30 -6.26
N SER A 63 11.24 -2.57 -4.97
CA SER A 63 12.34 -2.08 -4.16
C SER A 63 12.93 -3.20 -3.30
N GLY A 64 14.09 -2.93 -2.70
CA GLY A 64 14.76 -3.83 -1.77
C GLY A 64 14.98 -5.25 -2.30
N GLU A 65 14.83 -6.25 -1.44
CA GLU A 65 15.20 -7.63 -1.73
C GLU A 65 14.00 -8.53 -2.05
N GLN A 66 12.79 -8.14 -1.67
CA GLN A 66 11.58 -8.92 -1.92
C GLN A 66 10.31 -8.07 -1.99
N SER A 67 9.23 -8.67 -2.47
CA SER A 67 7.87 -8.13 -2.36
C SER A 67 6.93 -9.13 -1.69
N LEU A 68 5.74 -8.66 -1.29
CA LEU A 68 4.66 -9.52 -0.86
C LEU A 68 3.93 -10.08 -2.09
N LYS A 69 4.05 -11.39 -2.32
CA LYS A 69 3.26 -12.12 -3.31
C LYS A 69 1.97 -12.62 -2.68
N ILE A 70 0.86 -12.39 -3.38
CA ILE A 70 -0.49 -12.80 -3.00
C ILE A 70 -1.06 -13.66 -4.12
N ASP A 71 -1.20 -14.96 -3.88
CA ASP A 71 -1.89 -15.89 -4.78
C ASP A 71 -3.32 -16.08 -4.27
N TYR A 72 -4.32 -15.82 -5.11
CA TYR A 72 -5.72 -15.85 -4.68
C TYR A 72 -6.67 -16.48 -5.70
N GLU A 73 -7.75 -17.05 -5.17
CA GLU A 73 -8.94 -17.50 -5.89
C GLU A 73 -10.17 -16.96 -5.14
N ALA A 74 -10.74 -15.87 -5.64
CA ALA A 74 -11.88 -15.17 -5.08
C ALA A 74 -13.17 -15.67 -5.76
N ASN A 75 -13.87 -16.59 -5.10
CA ASN A 75 -15.09 -17.18 -5.61
C ASN A 75 -16.31 -16.29 -5.32
N TYR A 76 -17.31 -16.31 -6.23
CA TYR A 76 -18.56 -15.58 -6.01
C TYR A 76 -19.22 -15.99 -4.69
N GLY A 77 -19.57 -15.00 -3.85
CA GLY A 77 -20.11 -15.23 -2.51
C GLY A 77 -19.05 -15.55 -1.43
N GLY A 78 -17.78 -15.63 -1.80
CA GLY A 78 -16.66 -15.73 -0.88
C GLY A 78 -16.04 -14.38 -0.54
N TYR A 79 -15.07 -14.42 0.38
CA TYR A 79 -14.32 -13.26 0.86
C TYR A 79 -12.89 -13.66 1.21
N MET A 80 -12.01 -12.68 1.29
CA MET A 80 -10.63 -12.85 1.75
C MET A 80 -10.07 -11.54 2.30
N TRP A 81 -8.97 -11.62 3.03
CA TRP A 81 -8.22 -10.46 3.48
C TRP A 81 -6.73 -10.78 3.53
N ILE A 82 -5.92 -9.75 3.29
CA ILE A 82 -4.47 -9.76 3.50
C ILE A 82 -4.11 -8.44 4.17
N ALA A 83 -3.78 -8.46 5.46
CA ALA A 83 -3.62 -7.29 6.28
C ALA A 83 -2.25 -7.23 6.95
N LYS A 84 -1.74 -5.99 7.12
CA LYS A 84 -0.54 -5.69 7.88
C LYS A 84 -0.72 -4.42 8.71
N GLY A 85 -0.04 -4.36 9.84
CA GLY A 85 -0.10 -3.26 10.81
C GLY A 85 -0.48 -3.76 12.19
N PHE A 86 -1.29 -3.00 12.91
CA PHE A 86 -1.59 -3.21 14.32
C PHE A 86 -3.05 -3.63 14.55
N GLY A 87 -3.30 -4.33 15.67
CA GLY A 87 -4.65 -4.78 16.04
C GLY A 87 -5.20 -5.84 15.08
N LEU A 88 -4.35 -6.80 14.73
CA LEU A 88 -4.61 -7.93 13.84
C LEU A 88 -4.43 -9.25 14.59
N ASP A 89 -4.93 -10.36 14.04
CA ASP A 89 -4.77 -11.70 14.63
C ASP A 89 -3.32 -12.21 14.50
N ALA A 90 -2.60 -11.77 13.46
CA ALA A 90 -1.16 -12.00 13.31
C ALA A 90 -0.37 -11.05 14.22
N LYS A 91 0.09 -11.57 15.36
CA LYS A 91 0.68 -10.78 16.45
C LYS A 91 2.03 -10.13 16.14
N ASN A 92 2.75 -10.66 15.15
CA ASN A 92 4.06 -10.13 14.74
C ASN A 92 3.94 -9.21 13.50
N SER A 93 2.73 -8.84 13.10
CA SER A 93 2.54 -7.79 12.10
C SER A 93 2.90 -6.42 12.68
N THR A 94 3.60 -5.60 11.90
CA THR A 94 4.06 -4.28 12.30
C THR A 94 4.28 -3.41 11.07
N TRP A 95 4.44 -2.10 11.31
CA TRP A 95 5.00 -1.15 10.36
C TRP A 95 6.39 -0.70 10.82
N LEU A 96 7.15 -0.09 9.92
CA LEU A 96 8.46 0.50 10.20
C LEU A 96 8.37 1.65 11.22
N THR A 97 7.23 2.37 11.24
CA THR A 97 6.94 3.42 12.22
C THR A 97 5.59 3.14 12.85
N HIS A 98 5.54 3.09 14.19
CA HIS A 98 4.29 2.94 14.92
C HIS A 98 3.34 4.12 14.62
N PRO A 99 2.03 3.89 14.40
CA PRO A 99 1.07 4.92 14.01
C PRO A 99 1.06 6.16 14.90
N ASP A 100 1.19 5.98 16.22
CA ASP A 100 1.22 7.08 17.21
C ASP A 100 2.43 8.02 17.07
N ASN A 101 3.51 7.55 16.44
CA ASN A 101 4.72 8.34 16.21
C ASN A 101 4.68 9.11 14.89
N ILE A 102 3.61 8.98 14.10
CA ILE A 102 3.47 9.62 12.80
C ILE A 102 2.74 10.96 12.95
N ASN A 103 3.30 12.03 12.39
CA ASN A 103 2.57 13.29 12.24
C ASN A 103 1.60 13.20 11.03
N TRP A 104 0.43 12.62 11.27
CA TRP A 104 -0.61 12.36 10.27
C TRP A 104 -1.08 13.61 9.51
N LYS A 105 -0.97 14.81 10.10
CA LYS A 105 -1.34 16.07 9.43
C LYS A 105 -0.48 16.38 8.20
N LYS A 106 0.65 15.70 8.03
CA LYS A 106 1.54 15.85 6.87
C LYS A 106 1.10 15.05 5.65
N TYR A 107 0.21 14.07 5.81
CA TYR A 107 -0.16 13.11 4.78
C TYR A 107 -1.66 13.15 4.53
N ASN A 108 -2.06 12.94 3.28
CA ASN A 108 -3.47 12.92 2.87
C ASN A 108 -3.83 11.67 2.05
N ALA A 109 -2.90 10.75 1.90
CA ALA A 109 -3.09 9.49 1.20
C ALA A 109 -2.16 8.41 1.76
N ILE A 110 -2.61 7.16 1.63
CA ILE A 110 -1.75 5.98 1.68
C ILE A 110 -1.52 5.50 0.24
N SER A 111 -0.33 5.01 -0.07
CA SER A 111 0.01 4.52 -1.40
C SER A 111 0.74 3.20 -1.34
N PHE A 112 0.61 2.45 -2.43
CA PHE A 112 1.07 1.08 -2.57
C PHE A 112 1.71 0.93 -3.95
N TYR A 113 2.89 0.35 -4.06
CA TYR A 113 3.34 -0.17 -5.34
C TYR A 113 2.72 -1.54 -5.57
N VAL A 114 1.94 -1.66 -6.65
CA VAL A 114 1.27 -2.90 -7.03
C VAL A 114 1.78 -3.34 -8.40
N TYR A 115 2.10 -4.62 -8.55
CA TYR A 115 2.41 -5.20 -9.85
C TYR A 115 1.13 -5.68 -10.51
N GLY A 116 0.66 -4.96 -11.52
CA GLY A 116 -0.56 -5.26 -12.25
C GLY A 116 -0.34 -6.28 -13.36
N ASN A 117 -1.36 -7.11 -13.60
CA ASN A 117 -1.38 -8.09 -14.70
C ASN A 117 -2.46 -7.77 -15.74
N ASN A 118 -3.09 -6.59 -15.64
CA ASN A 118 -4.26 -6.17 -16.41
C ASN A 118 -5.39 -7.22 -16.35
N SER A 119 -5.57 -7.80 -15.16
CA SER A 119 -6.53 -8.87 -14.89
C SER A 119 -7.99 -8.41 -14.94
N LYS A 120 -8.24 -7.10 -14.90
CA LYS A 120 -9.56 -6.48 -14.73
C LYS A 120 -10.22 -6.82 -13.40
N THR A 121 -9.50 -7.45 -12.47
CA THR A 121 -10.00 -7.68 -11.10
C THR A 121 -10.11 -6.34 -10.37
N LYS A 122 -11.22 -6.14 -9.66
CA LYS A 122 -11.38 -5.06 -8.70
C LYS A 122 -10.72 -5.46 -7.39
N ILE A 123 -9.86 -4.59 -6.86
CA ILE A 123 -9.16 -4.81 -5.62
C ILE A 123 -9.59 -3.73 -4.64
N ALA A 124 -10.08 -4.14 -3.48
CA ALA A 124 -10.31 -3.25 -2.37
C ALA A 124 -9.02 -3.11 -1.54
N ILE A 125 -8.70 -1.87 -1.19
CA ILE A 125 -7.76 -1.51 -0.14
C ILE A 125 -8.61 -1.01 1.02
N ASP A 126 -8.54 -1.71 2.14
CA ASP A 126 -9.17 -1.28 3.37
C ASP A 126 -8.13 -0.70 4.34
N ILE A 127 -8.52 0.26 5.15
CA ILE A 127 -7.74 0.77 6.28
C ILE A 127 -8.61 0.68 7.55
N LYS A 128 -7.99 0.28 8.66
CA LYS A 128 -8.64 0.29 9.98
C LYS A 128 -8.24 1.56 10.69
N ASP A 129 -9.20 2.36 11.11
CA ASP A 129 -8.94 3.66 11.73
C ASP A 129 -8.83 3.58 13.27
N ASN A 130 -8.73 4.73 13.93
CA ASN A 130 -8.59 4.80 15.38
C ASN A 130 -9.87 4.40 16.13
N GLY A 131 -11.05 4.58 15.54
CA GLY A 131 -12.34 4.08 16.02
C GLY A 131 -12.56 2.58 15.79
N ASN A 132 -11.60 1.91 15.13
CA ASN A 132 -11.68 0.54 14.62
C ASN A 132 -12.66 0.37 13.45
N GLU A 133 -13.14 1.46 12.86
CA GLU A 133 -13.94 1.43 11.65
C GLU A 133 -13.06 1.06 10.44
N MET A 134 -13.57 0.17 9.60
CA MET A 134 -12.94 -0.23 8.34
C MET A 134 -13.42 0.71 7.23
N TRP A 135 -12.47 1.30 6.55
CA TRP A 135 -12.68 2.22 5.45
C TRP A 135 -12.13 1.62 4.17
N ARG A 136 -12.85 1.77 3.07
CA ARG A 136 -12.58 1.10 1.80
C ARG A 136 -12.28 2.08 0.66
N PHE A 137 -11.26 1.76 -0.12
CA PHE A 137 -10.95 2.33 -1.42
C PHE A 137 -10.88 1.20 -2.44
N ILE A 138 -11.35 1.40 -3.66
CA ILE A 138 -11.35 0.35 -4.70
C ILE A 138 -10.65 0.86 -5.95
N PHE A 139 -9.75 0.04 -6.49
CA PHE A 139 -9.19 0.24 -7.82
C PHE A 139 -9.41 -1.01 -8.69
N THR A 140 -9.21 -0.87 -10.00
CA THR A 140 -9.24 -1.99 -10.94
C THR A 140 -7.85 -2.20 -11.51
N ASP A 141 -7.39 -3.45 -11.55
CA ASP A 141 -6.12 -3.82 -12.20
C ASP A 141 -6.26 -3.73 -13.72
N GLU A 142 -5.96 -2.55 -14.26
CA GLU A 142 -6.01 -2.22 -15.69
C GLU A 142 -4.65 -1.85 -16.28
N PHE A 143 -3.57 -2.27 -15.63
CA PHE A 143 -2.20 -1.91 -16.02
C PHE A 143 -1.30 -3.15 -15.97
N ARG A 144 -0.12 -3.05 -16.60
CA ARG A 144 0.90 -4.11 -16.55
C ARG A 144 2.16 -3.58 -15.88
N GLY A 145 2.77 -4.40 -15.03
CA GLY A 145 3.98 -4.04 -14.30
C GLY A 145 3.69 -3.18 -13.06
N TRP A 146 4.75 -2.66 -12.45
CA TRP A 146 4.66 -1.85 -11.25
C TRP A 146 3.98 -0.50 -11.49
N LYS A 147 3.00 -0.20 -10.64
CA LYS A 147 2.34 1.11 -10.58
C LYS A 147 2.08 1.49 -9.14
N GLN A 148 2.33 2.74 -8.82
CA GLN A 148 1.90 3.31 -7.54
C GLN A 148 0.39 3.56 -7.59
N ILE A 149 -0.34 2.86 -6.73
CA ILE A 149 -1.75 3.12 -6.44
C ILE A 149 -1.80 4.10 -5.27
N VAL A 150 -2.32 5.30 -5.54
CA VAL A 150 -2.51 6.34 -4.53
C VAL A 150 -3.97 6.30 -4.07
N CYS A 151 -4.17 6.15 -2.78
CA CYS A 151 -5.48 6.11 -2.14
C CYS A 151 -5.64 7.35 -1.25
N PRO A 152 -6.18 8.47 -1.78
CA PRO A 152 -6.47 9.66 -0.97
C PRO A 152 -7.46 9.32 0.14
N PHE A 153 -7.22 9.80 1.36
CA PHE A 153 -8.11 9.56 2.51
C PHE A 153 -9.54 10.04 2.27
N THR A 154 -9.70 11.12 1.49
CA THR A 154 -11.02 11.66 1.09
C THR A 154 -11.80 10.74 0.15
N ASN A 155 -11.14 9.74 -0.46
CA ASN A 155 -11.77 8.81 -1.40
C ASN A 155 -12.11 7.47 -0.74
N PHE A 156 -11.77 7.29 0.54
CA PHE A 156 -12.23 6.15 1.31
C PHE A 156 -13.68 6.37 1.76
N PHE A 157 -14.43 5.28 1.85
CA PHE A 157 -15.79 5.25 2.39
C PHE A 157 -15.88 4.15 3.45
N ALA A 158 -16.70 4.35 4.49
CA ALA A 158 -16.95 3.32 5.50
C ALA A 158 -17.44 2.02 4.83
N ARG A 159 -16.81 0.89 5.17
CA ARG A 159 -17.15 -0.42 4.62
C ARG A 159 -18.57 -0.80 5.07
N GLY A 160 -19.48 -0.97 4.11
CA GLY A 160 -20.91 -1.17 4.39
C GLY A 160 -21.34 -2.64 4.53
N ASP A 161 -20.55 -3.58 4.01
CA ASP A 161 -20.86 -5.01 4.04
C ASP A 161 -20.41 -5.70 5.35
N TRP A 162 -19.40 -5.15 6.03
CA TRP A 162 -18.88 -5.71 7.29
C TRP A 162 -18.06 -4.66 8.07
N GLN A 163 -18.15 -4.73 9.41
CA GLN A 163 -17.33 -3.97 10.35
C GLN A 163 -16.88 -4.87 11.52
N PRO A 164 -15.70 -4.63 12.13
CA PRO A 164 -15.27 -5.29 13.35
C PRO A 164 -16.25 -5.06 14.51
N SER A 165 -16.37 -6.05 15.39
CA SER A 165 -17.07 -5.86 16.66
C SER A 165 -16.34 -4.80 17.49
N GLY A 166 -17.05 -3.73 17.87
CA GLY A 166 -16.48 -2.62 18.63
C GLY A 166 -15.93 -1.47 17.79
N ALA A 167 -16.14 -1.48 16.46
CA ALA A 167 -16.06 -0.26 15.67
C ALA A 167 -17.09 0.76 16.18
N ASP A 168 -16.70 2.02 16.31
CA ASP A 168 -17.62 3.09 16.71
C ASP A 168 -18.62 3.47 15.61
N ALA A 169 -18.28 3.19 14.35
CA ALA A 169 -19.11 3.35 13.16
C ALA A 169 -19.68 4.78 13.03
N ASN A 170 -18.81 5.77 13.28
CA ASN A 170 -19.21 7.17 13.34
C ASN A 170 -19.23 7.84 11.94
N GLY A 171 -18.70 7.18 10.91
CA GLY A 171 -18.69 7.68 9.54
C GLY A 171 -17.69 8.82 9.31
N MET A 172 -16.69 8.96 10.17
CA MET A 172 -15.55 9.87 10.04
C MET A 172 -14.25 9.05 10.13
N LEU A 173 -13.33 9.28 9.19
CA LEU A 173 -12.05 8.57 9.21
C LEU A 173 -11.15 9.11 10.34
N ASP A 174 -11.05 8.37 11.44
CA ASP A 174 -10.31 8.80 12.62
C ASP A 174 -8.84 8.41 12.56
N LEU A 175 -7.95 9.40 12.41
CA LEU A 175 -6.50 9.18 12.45
C LEU A 175 -6.01 9.05 13.91
N PRO A 176 -4.99 8.22 14.20
CA PRO A 176 -4.17 7.45 13.27
C PRO A 176 -4.90 6.21 12.71
N ILE A 177 -4.57 5.80 11.47
CA ILE A 177 -4.97 4.47 11.01
C ILE A 177 -4.01 3.41 11.57
N LYS A 178 -4.51 2.23 11.89
CA LYS A 178 -3.78 1.16 12.60
C LYS A 178 -3.26 0.08 11.68
N SER A 179 -3.99 -0.24 10.61
CA SER A 179 -3.63 -1.30 9.68
C SER A 179 -4.16 -0.99 8.29
N TYR A 180 -3.57 -1.63 7.28
CA TYR A 180 -4.14 -1.72 5.94
C TYR A 180 -4.46 -3.18 5.61
N GLN A 181 -5.37 -3.37 4.68
CA GLN A 181 -5.84 -4.67 4.22
C GLN A 181 -6.10 -4.63 2.71
N LEU A 182 -5.79 -5.73 2.03
CA LEU A 182 -6.13 -5.94 0.63
C LEU A 182 -7.20 -7.03 0.53
N GLU A 183 -8.16 -6.82 -0.36
CA GLU A 183 -9.19 -7.80 -0.69
C GLU A 183 -9.39 -7.80 -2.22
N PRO A 184 -8.86 -8.80 -2.94
CA PRO A 184 -9.31 -9.10 -4.29
C PRO A 184 -10.80 -9.47 -4.28
N LEU A 185 -11.63 -8.69 -4.98
CA LEU A 185 -13.06 -8.93 -5.01
C LEU A 185 -13.40 -10.18 -5.82
N ALA A 186 -14.53 -10.81 -5.46
CA ALA A 186 -14.99 -12.07 -6.01
C ALA A 186 -15.13 -12.08 -7.55
N GLY A 187 -14.97 -13.27 -8.13
CA GLY A 187 -15.03 -13.52 -9.56
C GLY A 187 -13.67 -13.58 -10.25
N ALA A 188 -12.57 -13.76 -9.51
CA ALA A 188 -11.22 -13.69 -10.06
C ALA A 188 -10.25 -14.69 -9.42
N LYS A 189 -9.30 -15.18 -10.22
CA LYS A 189 -8.15 -15.97 -9.78
C LYS A 189 -6.90 -15.40 -10.41
N ASN A 190 -5.96 -14.92 -9.60
CA ASN A 190 -4.72 -14.32 -10.09
C ASN A 190 -3.64 -14.30 -9.01
N THR A 191 -2.49 -13.73 -9.38
CA THR A 191 -1.42 -13.36 -8.48
C THR A 191 -1.25 -11.85 -8.52
N LEU A 192 -1.12 -11.23 -7.35
CA LEU A 192 -0.74 -9.82 -7.20
C LEU A 192 0.55 -9.72 -6.38
N TYR A 193 1.31 -8.66 -6.62
CA TYR A 193 2.48 -8.33 -5.83
C TYR A 193 2.31 -6.93 -5.26
N LEU A 194 2.64 -6.79 -3.99
CA LEU A 194 2.64 -5.53 -3.27
C LEU A 194 4.06 -5.25 -2.79
N ASP A 195 4.47 -3.99 -2.87
CA ASP A 195 5.75 -3.48 -2.38
C ASP A 195 5.56 -2.02 -1.95
N LYS A 196 6.47 -1.51 -1.13
CA LYS A 196 6.65 -0.10 -0.78
C LYS A 196 5.33 0.62 -0.46
N VAL A 197 4.90 0.48 0.78
CA VAL A 197 3.73 1.17 1.32
C VAL A 197 4.16 2.47 1.97
N GLU A 198 3.59 3.58 1.50
CA GLU A 198 3.95 4.92 1.96
C GLU A 198 2.71 5.72 2.36
N LEU A 199 2.83 6.52 3.42
CA LEU A 199 1.97 7.68 3.63
C LEU A 199 2.55 8.83 2.82
N ILE A 200 1.74 9.48 1.99
CA ILE A 200 2.22 10.55 1.11
C ILE A 200 1.37 11.81 1.26
N ASN A 201 1.99 12.94 0.94
CA ASN A 201 1.27 14.16 0.68
C ASN A 201 1.07 14.31 -0.84
N ASN A 202 -0.12 13.93 -1.30
CA ASN A 202 -0.52 14.02 -2.70
C ASN A 202 -1.19 15.39 -2.99
N GLN A 203 -0.53 16.49 -2.66
CA GLN A 203 -0.87 17.80 -3.23
C GLN A 203 -0.21 17.86 -4.61
N ARG A 204 -0.98 17.53 -5.64
CA ARG A 204 -0.69 17.93 -7.02
C ARG A 204 -1.55 19.12 -7.39
#